data_AF-A0A536STA6-F1
#
_entry.id   AF-A0A536STA6-F1
#
_cell.length_a   1.000
_cell.length_b   1.000
_cell.length_c   1.000
_cell.angle_alpha   90.00
_cell.angle_beta   90.00
_cell.angle_gamma   90.00
#
_symmetry.space_group_name_H-M   'P 1'
#
loop_
_entity.id
_entity.type
_entity.pdbx_description
1 polymer ?
#
loop_
_entity_poly.entity_id
_entity_poly.type
_entity_poly.pdbx_seq_one_letter_code
_entity_poly.pdbx_strand_id
1 'polypeptide(L)'
;LAVGWTLTFLNNAYSYQVPETRAGFVAPASGKSPDGNVVVHTETMSHFGIGGTDSIDHGSYQVIRVYVETQGVPPGKYLVDPAAHDIRYVVDPGIGGRIREYRGHELKRLDSPKATLMALITDGILTHKLPWGLVLIGVFLTIAIELMGVSSLPVAVGVYLPITTSAGMFAGGVVRWLVERRVQSDNRSLAEIESGPGVLFASGLIAGGAICGIAVAAIAGWGSTRGKAADWLAEAVPLYHQLGWFATSAIVGLIMFAILGVLLYRTGLRKQ
;
A
#
# COMPACT_ATOMS: atom_id res chain seq x y z
N LEU A 1 14.31 -5.06 12.16
CA LEU A 1 14.15 -6.53 12.02
C LEU A 1 12.68 -6.94 11.84
N ALA A 2 11.75 -6.53 12.72
CA ALA A 2 10.33 -6.86 12.59
C ALA A 2 9.67 -6.40 11.27
N VAL A 3 10.00 -5.19 10.80
CA VAL A 3 9.41 -4.62 9.57
C VAL A 3 9.78 -5.42 8.32
N GLY A 4 11.01 -5.92 8.21
CA GLY A 4 11.44 -6.72 7.05
C GLY A 4 10.71 -8.07 7.00
N TRP A 5 10.52 -8.71 8.14
CA TRP A 5 9.82 -9.98 8.25
C TRP A 5 8.32 -9.83 7.94
N THR A 6 7.66 -8.80 8.47
CA THR A 6 6.24 -8.53 8.18
C THR A 6 6.02 -8.13 6.73
N LEU A 7 6.90 -7.34 6.12
CA LEU A 7 6.82 -7.00 4.70
C LEU A 7 7.00 -8.23 3.81
N THR A 8 7.94 -9.11 4.15
CA THR A 8 8.15 -10.37 3.41
C THR A 8 6.94 -11.28 3.54
N PHE A 9 6.39 -11.41 4.75
CA PHE A 9 5.18 -12.19 5.00
C PHE A 9 3.97 -11.64 4.22
N LEU A 10 3.73 -10.33 4.26
CA LEU A 10 2.64 -9.69 3.51
C LEU A 10 2.83 -9.84 1.99
N ASN A 11 4.05 -9.65 1.48
CA ASN A 11 4.31 -9.78 0.06
C ASN A 11 4.10 -11.21 -0.45
N ASN A 12 4.48 -12.22 0.33
CA ASN A 12 4.28 -13.63 0.00
C ASN A 12 2.82 -14.06 0.15
N ALA A 13 2.10 -13.54 1.14
CA ALA A 13 0.69 -13.86 1.36
C ALA A 13 -0.22 -13.34 0.22
N TYR A 14 0.18 -12.25 -0.43
CA TYR A 14 -0.56 -11.64 -1.54
C TYR A 14 0.13 -11.81 -2.91
N SER A 15 1.13 -12.67 -3.03
CA SER A 15 1.73 -12.99 -4.33
C SER A 15 0.90 -14.05 -5.06
N TYR A 16 0.65 -13.85 -6.35
CA TYR A 16 -0.13 -14.78 -7.17
C TYR A 16 0.67 -15.20 -8.40
N GLN A 17 0.61 -16.49 -8.75
CA GLN A 17 1.16 -16.97 -10.02
C GLN A 17 0.10 -16.85 -11.11
N VAL A 18 0.30 -15.97 -12.08
CA VAL A 18 -0.63 -15.81 -13.21
C VAL A 18 0.00 -16.45 -14.44
N PRO A 19 -0.72 -17.29 -15.21
CA PRO A 19 -0.17 -17.85 -16.43
C PRO A 19 0.08 -16.75 -17.44
N GLU A 20 1.30 -16.66 -17.93
CA GLU A 20 1.70 -15.73 -18.96
C GLU A 20 2.61 -16.48 -19.92
N THR A 21 2.18 -16.65 -21.16
CA THR A 21 2.97 -17.27 -22.21
C THR A 21 3.37 -16.18 -23.19
N ARG A 22 4.67 -15.92 -23.32
CA ARG A 22 5.20 -15.00 -24.34
C ARG A 22 5.97 -15.81 -25.37
N ALA A 23 5.43 -15.87 -26.59
CA ALA A 23 6.08 -16.53 -27.70
C ALA A 23 7.41 -15.83 -28.05
N GLY A 24 8.51 -16.57 -28.08
CA GLY A 24 9.82 -16.07 -28.52
C GLY A 24 10.85 -15.78 -27.41
N PHE A 25 10.51 -16.01 -26.13
CA PHE A 25 11.48 -15.94 -25.03
C PHE A 25 11.93 -17.34 -24.63
N VAL A 26 13.21 -17.65 -24.78
CA VAL A 26 13.83 -18.90 -24.31
C VAL A 26 14.76 -18.56 -23.16
N ALA A 27 14.48 -19.11 -21.97
CA ALA A 27 15.30 -18.87 -20.80
C ALA A 27 16.68 -19.57 -20.93
N PRO A 28 17.75 -19.02 -20.32
CA PRO A 28 19.05 -19.72 -20.24
C PRO A 28 18.91 -21.04 -19.49
N ALA A 29 19.60 -22.09 -19.93
CA ALA A 29 19.50 -23.43 -19.32
C ALA A 29 20.08 -23.53 -17.90
N SER A 30 21.03 -22.67 -17.55
CA SER A 30 21.53 -22.51 -16.17
C SER A 30 22.35 -21.23 -16.03
N GLY A 31 22.38 -20.65 -14.83
CA GLY A 31 23.22 -19.49 -14.53
C GLY A 31 22.64 -18.16 -15.02
N LYS A 32 23.48 -17.34 -15.65
CA LYS A 32 23.12 -16.00 -16.15
C LYS A 32 23.04 -16.03 -17.67
N SER A 33 22.08 -15.30 -18.24
CA SER A 33 22.08 -14.97 -19.67
C SER A 33 23.43 -14.29 -20.05
N PRO A 34 23.93 -14.43 -21.28
CA PRO A 34 25.18 -13.78 -21.72
C PRO A 34 25.23 -12.27 -21.43
N ASP A 35 24.07 -11.61 -21.41
CA ASP A 35 23.92 -10.18 -21.11
C ASP A 35 23.73 -9.86 -19.61
N GLY A 36 23.69 -10.88 -18.75
CA GLY A 36 23.46 -10.73 -17.29
C GLY A 36 22.02 -10.37 -16.89
N ASN A 37 21.14 -10.12 -17.85
CA ASN A 37 19.78 -9.60 -17.65
C ASN A 37 18.77 -10.61 -17.10
N VAL A 38 19.04 -11.91 -17.26
CA VAL A 38 18.20 -13.01 -16.75
C VAL A 38 19.07 -13.90 -15.89
N VAL A 39 18.66 -14.10 -14.64
CA VAL A 39 19.33 -15.02 -13.71
C VAL A 39 18.37 -16.14 -13.37
N VAL A 40 18.84 -17.36 -13.60
CA VAL A 40 18.15 -18.58 -13.20
C VAL A 40 18.54 -18.89 -11.77
N HIS A 41 17.56 -18.92 -10.87
CA HIS A 41 17.78 -19.32 -9.49
C HIS A 41 17.74 -20.85 -9.40
N THR A 42 18.57 -21.42 -8.51
CA THR A 42 18.59 -22.87 -8.23
C THR A 42 17.34 -23.35 -7.50
N GLU A 43 16.50 -22.41 -7.05
CA GLU A 43 15.23 -22.68 -6.40
C GLU A 43 14.18 -23.08 -7.44
N THR A 44 13.49 -24.18 -7.17
CA THR A 44 12.39 -24.70 -7.99
C THR A 44 11.09 -24.52 -7.20
N MET A 45 10.06 -23.96 -7.83
CA MET A 45 8.73 -23.83 -7.23
C MET A 45 7.83 -24.95 -7.74
N SER A 46 7.22 -25.67 -6.81
CA SER A 46 6.21 -26.70 -7.09
C SER A 46 5.02 -26.49 -6.17
N HIS A 47 3.84 -27.01 -6.54
CA HIS A 47 2.62 -26.95 -5.73
C HIS A 47 2.15 -25.51 -5.46
N PHE A 48 1.66 -24.84 -6.50
CA PHE A 48 1.20 -23.45 -6.37
C PHE A 48 -0.20 -23.23 -6.96
N GLY A 49 -0.94 -22.30 -6.37
CA GLY A 49 -2.28 -21.92 -6.80
C GLY A 49 -2.25 -20.91 -7.94
N ILE A 50 -2.96 -21.19 -9.03
CA ILE A 50 -2.95 -20.32 -10.21
C ILE A 50 -3.91 -19.15 -9.98
N GLY A 51 -3.40 -17.92 -10.05
CA GLY A 51 -4.21 -16.69 -10.24
C GLY A 51 -5.39 -16.53 -9.28
N GLY A 52 -5.25 -16.98 -8.03
CA GLY A 52 -6.31 -16.89 -7.02
C GLY A 52 -7.50 -17.84 -7.25
N THR A 53 -7.39 -18.78 -8.19
CA THR A 53 -8.35 -19.85 -8.45
C THR A 53 -8.00 -21.12 -7.69
N ASP A 54 -8.99 -21.97 -7.41
CA ASP A 54 -8.84 -23.27 -6.71
C ASP A 54 -8.03 -24.32 -7.51
N SER A 55 -7.54 -23.96 -8.69
CA SER A 55 -6.67 -24.82 -9.50
C SER A 55 -5.22 -24.74 -9.00
N ILE A 56 -4.75 -25.86 -8.47
CA ILE A 56 -3.36 -26.07 -8.03
C ILE A 56 -2.60 -26.70 -9.19
N ASP A 57 -1.47 -26.11 -9.58
CA ASP A 57 -0.53 -26.74 -10.51
C ASP A 57 0.47 -27.60 -9.71
N HIS A 58 0.53 -28.89 -10.05
CA HIS A 58 1.48 -29.85 -9.49
C HIS A 58 2.82 -29.87 -10.25
N GLY A 59 2.96 -29.09 -11.32
CA GLY A 59 4.19 -28.94 -12.08
C GLY A 59 5.32 -28.33 -11.23
N SER A 60 6.55 -28.77 -11.53
CA SER A 60 7.78 -28.25 -10.94
C SER A 60 8.41 -27.28 -11.93
N TYR A 61 8.52 -26.00 -11.56
CA TYR A 61 9.01 -24.95 -12.44
C TYR A 61 10.25 -24.25 -11.88
N GLN A 62 11.16 -23.91 -12.78
CA GLN A 62 12.38 -23.21 -12.43
C GLN A 62 12.11 -21.72 -12.28
N VAL A 63 12.65 -21.12 -11.22
CA VAL A 63 12.48 -19.69 -10.94
C VAL A 63 13.53 -18.90 -11.70
N ILE A 64 13.09 -17.99 -12.58
CA ILE A 64 13.96 -17.01 -13.22
C ILE A 64 13.62 -15.60 -12.75
N ARG A 65 14.63 -14.73 -12.70
CA ARG A 65 14.45 -13.31 -12.47
C ARG A 65 15.00 -12.52 -13.65
N VAL A 66 14.13 -11.72 -14.23
CA VAL A 66 14.47 -10.77 -15.29
C VAL A 66 14.71 -9.42 -14.64
N TYR A 67 15.93 -8.87 -14.81
CA TYR A 67 16.35 -7.60 -14.21
C TYR A 67 16.17 -6.42 -15.16
N VAL A 68 16.31 -6.66 -16.46
CA VAL A 68 16.15 -5.67 -17.53
C VAL A 68 15.20 -6.25 -18.55
N GLU A 69 14.30 -5.43 -19.09
CA GLU A 69 13.36 -5.87 -20.12
C GLU A 69 14.12 -6.52 -21.28
N THR A 70 13.92 -7.83 -21.46
CA THR A 70 14.67 -8.65 -22.42
C THR A 70 13.67 -9.37 -23.31
N GLN A 71 13.77 -9.17 -24.63
CA GLN A 71 12.86 -9.77 -25.62
C GLN A 71 11.36 -9.52 -25.32
N GLY A 72 11.04 -8.32 -24.84
CA GLY A 72 9.67 -7.92 -24.51
C GLY A 72 9.13 -8.53 -23.21
N VAL A 73 9.94 -9.20 -22.40
CA VAL A 73 9.58 -9.66 -21.06
C VAL A 73 9.99 -8.58 -20.05
N PRO A 74 9.05 -7.93 -19.33
CA PRO A 74 9.40 -6.90 -18.38
C PRO A 74 10.16 -7.46 -17.16
N PRO A 75 10.88 -6.62 -16.40
CA PRO A 75 11.56 -7.06 -15.20
C PRO A 75 10.57 -7.63 -14.17
N GLY A 76 10.91 -8.79 -13.61
CA GLY A 76 9.99 -9.57 -12.77
C GLY A 76 10.51 -10.95 -12.42
N LYS A 77 9.74 -11.67 -11.60
CA LYS A 77 9.98 -13.08 -11.25
C LYS A 77 9.05 -13.96 -12.08
N TYR A 78 9.61 -14.93 -12.79
CA TYR A 78 8.87 -15.82 -13.68
C TYR A 78 9.15 -17.28 -13.34
N LEU A 79 8.19 -18.15 -13.65
CA LEU A 79 8.31 -19.59 -13.58
C LEU A 79 8.42 -20.14 -15.01
N VAL A 80 9.48 -20.89 -15.24
CA VAL A 80 9.83 -21.48 -16.53
C VAL A 80 9.73 -22.99 -16.44
N ASP A 81 9.24 -23.61 -17.52
CA ASP A 81 9.20 -25.07 -17.63
C ASP A 81 10.62 -25.64 -17.81
N PRO A 82 11.08 -26.58 -16.97
CA PRO A 82 12.42 -27.15 -17.06
C PRO A 82 12.72 -27.86 -18.40
N ALA A 83 11.69 -28.34 -19.10
CA ALA A 83 11.85 -29.06 -20.36
C ALA A 83 11.85 -28.11 -21.57
N ALA A 84 10.87 -27.19 -21.62
CA ALA A 84 10.68 -26.30 -22.77
C ALA A 84 11.46 -24.98 -22.68
N HIS A 85 11.92 -24.60 -21.47
CA HIS A 85 12.58 -23.31 -21.21
C HIS A 85 11.71 -22.08 -21.54
N ASP A 86 10.40 -22.29 -21.71
CA ASP A 86 9.41 -21.24 -21.95
C ASP A 86 8.83 -20.71 -20.63
N ILE A 87 8.55 -19.40 -20.59
CA ILE A 87 7.81 -18.78 -19.49
C ILE A 87 6.37 -19.29 -19.50
N ARG A 88 5.95 -19.86 -18.37
CA ARG A 88 4.58 -20.34 -18.18
C ARG A 88 3.78 -19.52 -17.18
N TYR A 89 4.45 -18.97 -16.17
CA TYR A 89 3.80 -18.12 -15.16
C TYR A 89 4.64 -16.91 -14.79
N VAL A 90 3.96 -15.79 -14.51
CA VAL A 90 4.49 -14.64 -13.78
C VAL A 90 4.17 -14.78 -12.31
N VAL A 91 5.18 -14.59 -11.46
CA VAL A 91 4.99 -14.43 -10.01
C VAL A 91 4.80 -12.94 -9.74
N ASP A 92 3.55 -12.51 -9.73
CA ASP A 92 3.20 -11.11 -9.48
C ASP A 92 3.28 -10.84 -7.97
N PRO A 93 4.09 -9.87 -7.50
CA PRO A 93 4.25 -9.58 -6.08
C PRO A 93 2.96 -9.03 -5.47
N GLY A 94 2.76 -9.31 -4.18
CA GLY A 94 1.59 -8.80 -3.45
C GLY A 94 1.63 -7.30 -3.20
N ILE A 95 2.82 -6.72 -3.09
CA ILE A 95 3.01 -5.27 -2.93
C ILE A 95 3.40 -4.68 -4.29
N GLY A 96 2.55 -3.81 -4.85
CA GLY A 96 2.82 -3.17 -6.14
C GLY A 96 2.76 -4.10 -7.36
N GLY A 97 2.04 -5.22 -7.26
CA GLY A 97 1.80 -6.14 -8.38
C GLY A 97 1.05 -5.49 -9.55
N ARG A 98 1.31 -5.99 -10.77
CA ARG A 98 0.83 -5.42 -12.03
C ARG A 98 -0.50 -6.01 -12.47
N ILE A 99 -0.85 -7.21 -12.01
CA ILE A 99 -2.01 -7.96 -12.49
C ILE A 99 -3.12 -7.89 -11.45
N ARG A 100 -4.20 -7.18 -11.80
CA ARG A 100 -5.34 -6.91 -10.90
C ARG A 100 -6.51 -7.86 -11.08
N GLU A 101 -6.60 -8.52 -12.23
CA GLU A 101 -7.67 -9.43 -12.56
C GLU A 101 -7.14 -10.64 -13.33
N TYR A 102 -7.63 -11.82 -13.01
CA TYR A 102 -7.38 -13.03 -13.78
C TYR A 102 -8.68 -13.84 -13.91
N ARG A 103 -9.13 -14.06 -15.15
CA ARG A 103 -10.34 -14.86 -15.48
C ARG A 103 -11.60 -14.45 -14.68
N GLY A 104 -11.83 -13.15 -14.49
CA GLY A 104 -12.98 -12.63 -13.73
C GLY A 104 -12.84 -12.68 -12.21
N HIS A 105 -11.71 -13.15 -11.68
CA HIS A 105 -11.37 -13.05 -10.25
C HIS A 105 -10.49 -11.82 -10.01
N GLU A 106 -10.94 -10.95 -9.12
CA GLU A 106 -10.17 -9.79 -8.66
C GLU A 106 -9.05 -10.25 -7.70
N LEU A 107 -7.82 -9.91 -8.06
CA LEU A 107 -6.63 -10.29 -7.31
C LEU A 107 -6.30 -9.16 -6.32
N LYS A 108 -6.50 -9.41 -5.03
CA LYS A 108 -6.22 -8.41 -3.98
C LYS A 108 -4.72 -8.09 -3.94
N ARG A 109 -4.37 -6.81 -4.03
CA ARG A 109 -2.99 -6.30 -3.97
C ARG A 109 -2.87 -5.23 -2.90
N LEU A 110 -1.67 -5.13 -2.35
CA LEU A 110 -1.26 -4.04 -1.49
C LEU A 110 -0.61 -2.98 -2.36
N ASP A 111 -1.39 -2.01 -2.80
CA ASP A 111 -0.85 -0.88 -3.52
C ASP A 111 0.10 -0.10 -2.61
N SER A 112 1.31 0.16 -3.11
CA SER A 112 2.30 1.03 -2.47
C SER A 112 2.55 2.22 -3.38
N PRO A 113 1.76 3.29 -3.23
CA PRO A 113 1.88 4.45 -4.10
C PRO A 113 3.28 5.09 -3.98
N LYS A 114 3.80 5.18 -2.74
CA LYS A 114 5.14 5.73 -2.47
C LYS A 114 6.27 4.90 -3.08
N ALA A 115 6.20 3.56 -3.04
CA ALA A 115 7.23 2.72 -3.64
C ALA A 115 7.19 2.79 -5.17
N THR A 116 5.99 2.85 -5.76
CA THR A 116 5.81 2.97 -7.21
C THR A 116 6.42 4.27 -7.74
N LEU A 117 6.21 5.40 -7.04
CA LEU A 117 6.86 6.66 -7.40
C LEU A 117 8.38 6.58 -7.33
N MET A 118 8.93 5.99 -6.26
CA MET A 118 10.39 5.85 -6.12
C MET A 118 11.00 4.95 -7.19
N ALA A 119 10.31 3.87 -7.56
CA ALA A 119 10.71 2.99 -8.66
C ALA A 119 10.72 3.76 -9.99
N LEU A 120 9.64 4.49 -10.30
CA LEU A 120 9.54 5.31 -11.53
C LEU A 120 10.64 6.38 -11.61
N ILE A 121 10.95 7.06 -10.51
CA ILE A 121 12.02 8.06 -10.45
C ILE A 121 13.37 7.39 -10.68
N THR A 122 13.63 6.28 -9.99
CA THR A 122 14.91 5.55 -10.08
C THR A 122 15.11 5.01 -11.49
N ASP A 123 14.11 4.31 -12.05
CA ASP A 123 14.14 3.79 -13.41
C ASP A 123 14.29 4.91 -14.44
N GLY A 124 13.58 6.02 -14.28
CA GLY A 124 13.69 7.16 -15.18
C GLY A 124 15.06 7.83 -15.16
N ILE A 125 15.73 7.86 -14.00
CA ILE A 125 17.11 8.34 -13.87
C ILE A 125 18.09 7.35 -14.50
N LEU A 126 18.03 6.06 -14.15
CA LEU A 126 18.96 5.04 -14.65
C LEU A 126 18.85 4.83 -16.17
N THR A 127 17.64 4.91 -16.72
CA THR A 127 17.39 4.75 -18.16
C THR A 127 17.54 6.05 -18.95
N HIS A 128 17.80 7.18 -18.29
CA HIS A 128 17.79 8.52 -18.87
C HIS A 128 16.49 8.90 -19.62
N LYS A 129 15.37 8.21 -19.34
CA LYS A 129 14.06 8.45 -19.96
C LYS A 129 13.12 9.29 -19.09
N LEU A 130 13.65 9.97 -18.08
CA LEU A 130 12.85 10.82 -17.21
C LEU A 130 12.25 12.00 -18.02
N PRO A 131 10.94 12.26 -17.95
CA PRO A 131 10.33 13.40 -18.61
C PRO A 131 10.71 14.71 -17.91
N TRP A 132 11.91 15.24 -18.19
CA TRP A 132 12.46 16.47 -17.59
C TRP A 132 11.54 17.68 -17.73
N GLY A 133 10.73 17.75 -18.79
CA GLY A 133 9.70 18.77 -18.94
C GLY A 133 8.69 18.78 -17.78
N LEU A 134 8.19 17.60 -17.38
CA LEU A 134 7.26 17.48 -16.25
C LEU A 134 7.93 17.83 -14.91
N VAL A 135 9.21 17.49 -14.74
CA VAL A 135 9.98 17.84 -13.53
C VAL A 135 10.14 19.36 -13.42
N LEU A 136 10.55 20.03 -14.51
CA LEU A 136 10.71 21.48 -14.52
C LEU A 136 9.39 22.20 -14.28
N ILE A 137 8.28 21.72 -14.85
CA ILE A 137 6.94 22.25 -14.54
C ILE A 137 6.66 22.16 -13.03
N GLY A 138 6.96 21.03 -12.39
CA GLY A 138 6.82 20.87 -10.95
C GLY A 138 7.66 21.86 -10.14
N VAL A 139 8.91 22.12 -10.57
CA VAL A 139 9.80 23.11 -9.93
C VAL A 139 9.22 24.52 -10.07
N PHE A 140 8.80 24.93 -11.26
CA PHE A 140 8.20 26.25 -11.48
C PHE A 140 6.88 26.42 -10.72
N LEU A 141 6.05 25.37 -10.64
CA LEU A 141 4.82 25.38 -9.86
C LEU A 141 5.12 25.54 -8.36
N THR A 142 6.12 24.83 -7.84
CA THR A 142 6.58 24.95 -6.44
C THR A 142 7.03 26.37 -6.14
N ILE A 143 7.84 26.97 -7.02
CA ILE A 143 8.30 28.36 -6.87
C ILE A 143 7.11 29.33 -6.89
N ALA A 144 6.17 29.16 -7.83
CA ALA A 144 4.97 30.00 -7.91
C ALA A 144 4.13 29.91 -6.61
N ILE A 145 3.97 28.72 -6.04
CA ILE A 145 3.25 28.50 -4.78
C ILE A 145 3.97 29.17 -3.60
N GLU A 146 5.29 29.03 -3.53
CA GLU A 146 6.09 29.64 -2.47
C GLU A 146 6.05 31.18 -2.55
N LEU A 147 6.03 31.76 -3.76
CA LEU A 147 5.83 33.19 -3.99
C LEU A 147 4.44 33.69 -3.58
N MET A 148 3.42 32.83 -3.57
CA MET A 148 2.09 33.14 -3.04
C MET A 148 2.04 33.09 -1.50
N GLY A 149 3.15 32.78 -0.82
CA GLY A 149 3.23 32.69 0.64
C GLY A 149 2.60 31.42 1.21
N VAL A 150 2.30 30.42 0.37
CA VAL A 150 1.78 29.12 0.78
C VAL A 150 2.92 28.12 0.76
N SER A 151 3.05 27.30 1.81
CA SER A 151 4.03 26.22 1.80
C SER A 151 3.70 25.24 0.67
N SER A 152 4.67 25.00 -0.20
CA SER A 152 4.54 24.10 -1.35
C SER A 152 4.41 22.61 -0.98
N LEU A 153 4.96 22.22 0.18
CA LEU A 153 5.00 20.82 0.64
C LEU A 153 3.59 20.22 0.88
N PRO A 154 2.70 20.84 1.67
CA PRO A 154 1.34 20.36 1.88
C PRO A 154 0.52 20.28 0.59
N VAL A 155 0.73 21.24 -0.33
CA VAL A 155 0.01 21.28 -1.62
C VAL A 155 0.42 20.09 -2.50
N ALA A 156 1.73 19.83 -2.63
CA ALA A 156 2.24 18.70 -3.40
C ALA A 156 1.75 17.35 -2.85
N VAL A 157 1.75 17.19 -1.52
CA VAL A 157 1.23 15.97 -0.87
C VAL A 157 -0.27 15.83 -1.08
N GLY A 158 -1.02 16.93 -0.98
CA GLY A 158 -2.49 16.92 -1.13
C GLY A 158 -2.96 16.54 -2.53
N VAL A 159 -2.26 16.96 -3.58
CA VAL A 159 -2.59 16.63 -4.99
C VAL A 159 -2.41 15.13 -5.29
N TYR A 160 -1.55 14.45 -4.53
CA TYR A 160 -1.29 13.03 -4.71
C TYR A 160 -2.32 12.12 -4.01
N LEU A 161 -3.05 12.64 -3.03
CA LEU A 161 -3.93 11.86 -2.17
C LEU A 161 -5.36 11.78 -2.75
N PRO A 162 -6.07 10.64 -2.54
CA PRO A 162 -7.48 10.54 -2.87
C PRO A 162 -8.30 11.61 -2.16
N ILE A 163 -9.32 12.15 -2.83
CA ILE A 163 -10.16 13.24 -2.31
C ILE A 163 -10.81 12.89 -0.96
N THR A 164 -11.11 11.61 -0.73
CA THR A 164 -11.67 11.11 0.54
C THR A 164 -10.67 11.24 1.70
N THR A 165 -9.40 10.91 1.47
CA THR A 165 -8.33 11.06 2.46
C THR A 165 -8.00 12.54 2.68
N SER A 166 -7.96 13.34 1.61
CA SER A 166 -7.70 14.77 1.68
C SER A 166 -8.80 15.52 2.44
N ALA A 167 -10.08 15.13 2.29
CA ALA A 167 -11.19 15.69 3.05
C ALA A 167 -11.07 15.42 4.57
N GLY A 168 -10.64 14.22 4.96
CA GLY A 168 -10.37 13.87 6.35
C GLY A 168 -9.22 14.70 6.96
N MET A 169 -8.13 14.88 6.21
CA MET A 169 -7.01 15.75 6.61
C MET A 169 -7.45 17.22 6.74
N PHE A 170 -8.24 17.71 5.78
CA PHE A 170 -8.78 19.07 5.80
C PHE A 170 -9.62 19.33 7.04
N ALA A 171 -10.54 18.41 7.38
CA ALA A 171 -11.36 18.54 8.59
C ALA A 171 -10.51 18.55 9.88
N GLY A 172 -9.45 17.74 9.95
CA GLY A 172 -8.47 17.82 11.05
C GLY A 172 -7.76 19.18 11.11
N GLY A 173 -7.40 19.74 9.95
CA GLY A 173 -6.84 21.09 9.83
C GLY A 173 -7.80 22.19 10.29
N VAL A 174 -9.10 22.06 9.98
CA VAL A 174 -10.14 22.98 10.48
C VAL A 174 -10.25 22.91 12.00
N VAL A 175 -10.22 21.73 12.60
CA VAL A 175 -10.22 21.58 14.07
C VAL A 175 -9.00 22.27 14.68
N ARG A 176 -7.80 22.06 14.11
CA ARG A 176 -6.57 22.73 14.55
C ARG A 176 -6.69 24.25 14.44
N TRP A 177 -7.17 24.77 13.31
CA TRP A 177 -7.39 26.19 13.10
C TRP A 177 -8.36 26.81 14.12
N LEU A 178 -9.44 26.10 14.47
CA LEU A 178 -10.38 26.51 15.51
C LEU A 178 -9.73 26.55 16.90
N VAL A 179 -8.89 25.57 17.23
CA VAL A 179 -8.13 25.56 18.48
C VAL A 179 -7.15 26.74 18.52
N GLU A 180 -6.34 26.93 17.48
CA GLU A 180 -5.37 28.04 17.40
C GLU A 180 -6.04 29.40 17.56
N ARG A 181 -7.17 29.64 16.88
CA ARG A 181 -7.93 30.89 16.97
C ARG A 181 -8.43 31.16 18.39
N ARG A 182 -8.85 30.13 19.12
CA ARG A 182 -9.35 30.25 20.50
C ARG A 182 -8.21 30.40 21.51
N VAL A 183 -7.06 29.76 21.27
CA VAL A 183 -5.88 29.85 22.14
C VAL A 183 -5.18 31.21 22.00
N GLN A 184 -5.14 31.78 20.78
CA GLN A 184 -4.66 33.15 20.54
C GLN A 184 -5.46 34.19 21.33
N SER A 185 -6.78 33.99 21.49
CA SER A 185 -7.60 34.88 22.34
C SER A 185 -7.31 34.78 23.84
N ASP A 186 -6.61 33.73 24.28
CA ASP A 186 -6.25 33.46 25.68
C ASP A 186 -4.79 33.89 26.01
N ASN A 187 -4.07 34.57 25.11
CA ASN A 187 -2.64 34.92 25.24
C ASN A 187 -1.69 33.73 25.53
N ARG A 188 -2.06 32.52 25.08
CA ARG A 188 -1.21 31.33 25.20
C ARG A 188 -0.25 31.21 24.02
N SER A 189 0.94 30.65 24.27
CA SER A 189 1.97 30.54 23.23
C SER A 189 1.66 29.43 22.23
N LEU A 190 2.01 29.61 20.96
CA LEU A 190 1.86 28.58 19.92
C LEU A 190 2.69 27.32 20.22
N ALA A 191 3.82 27.45 20.92
CA ALA A 191 4.65 26.32 21.31
C ALA A 191 3.93 25.36 22.28
N GLU A 192 3.01 25.89 23.10
CA GLU A 192 2.18 25.10 24.02
C GLU A 192 1.12 24.26 23.27
N ILE A 193 0.69 24.72 22.08
CA ILE A 193 -0.23 23.98 21.21
C ILE A 193 0.49 22.83 20.51
N GLU A 194 1.72 23.06 20.04
CA GLU A 194 2.50 22.04 19.32
C GLU A 194 2.89 20.84 20.21
N SER A 195 3.12 21.09 21.50
CA SER A 195 3.32 20.03 22.51
C SER A 195 2.05 19.75 23.33
N GLY A 196 0.91 20.26 22.87
CA GLY A 196 -0.32 20.31 23.64
C GLY A 196 -1.01 18.94 23.79
N PRO A 197 -1.93 18.83 24.75
CA PRO A 197 -2.70 17.60 25.00
C PRO A 197 -3.48 17.11 23.77
N GLY A 198 -3.84 18.00 22.85
CA GLY A 198 -4.50 17.63 21.58
C GLY A 198 -3.61 16.80 20.65
N VAL A 199 -2.33 17.16 20.51
CA VAL A 199 -1.37 16.43 19.65
C VAL A 199 -1.08 15.06 20.26
N LEU A 200 -0.92 14.98 21.58
CA LEU A 200 -0.70 13.72 22.30
C LEU A 200 -1.91 12.78 22.22
N PHE A 201 -3.13 13.34 22.30
CA PHE A 201 -4.36 12.56 22.14
C PHE A 201 -4.52 12.04 20.71
N ALA A 202 -4.21 12.86 19.70
CA ALA A 202 -4.25 12.45 18.30
C ALA A 202 -3.25 11.32 18.00
N SER A 203 -2.00 11.43 18.47
CA SER A 203 -1.00 10.38 18.28
C SER A 203 -1.38 9.09 19.02
N GLY A 204 -1.97 9.19 20.21
CA GLY A 204 -2.54 8.05 20.95
C GLY A 204 -3.68 7.35 20.20
N LEU A 205 -4.58 8.11 19.56
CA LEU A 205 -5.65 7.57 18.71
C LEU A 205 -5.09 6.82 17.48
N ILE A 206 -4.08 7.38 16.82
CA ILE A 206 -3.42 6.74 15.67
C ILE A 206 -2.74 5.43 16.10
N ALA A 207 -1.96 5.48 17.19
CA ALA A 207 -1.25 4.30 17.71
C ALA A 207 -2.22 3.22 18.19
N GLY A 208 -3.28 3.61 18.91
CA GLY A 208 -4.33 2.69 19.37
C GLY A 208 -5.05 2.02 18.22
N GLY A 209 -5.43 2.78 17.18
CA GLY A 209 -6.04 2.25 15.98
C GLY A 209 -5.16 1.22 15.26
N ALA A 210 -3.86 1.51 15.15
CA ALA A 210 -2.89 0.57 14.54
C ALA A 210 -2.74 -0.72 15.36
N ILE A 211 -2.64 -0.62 16.69
CA ILE A 211 -2.53 -1.80 17.58
C ILE A 211 -3.80 -2.65 17.51
N CYS A 212 -4.99 -2.03 17.56
CA CYS A 212 -6.26 -2.74 17.39
C CYS A 212 -6.35 -3.43 16.03
N GLY A 213 -5.93 -2.77 14.94
CA GLY A 213 -5.89 -3.36 13.61
C GLY A 213 -4.98 -4.59 13.52
N ILE A 214 -3.79 -4.52 14.11
CA ILE A 214 -2.85 -5.66 14.18
C ILE A 214 -3.45 -6.80 15.01
N ALA A 215 -4.08 -6.48 16.16
CA ALA A 215 -4.71 -7.48 17.00
C ALA A 215 -5.84 -8.22 16.25
N VAL A 216 -6.72 -7.48 15.57
CA VAL A 216 -7.80 -8.08 14.75
C VAL A 216 -7.23 -8.96 13.64
N ALA A 217 -6.21 -8.48 12.93
CA ALA A 217 -5.54 -9.25 11.87
C ALA A 217 -4.89 -10.54 12.40
N ALA A 218 -4.27 -10.49 13.58
CA ALA A 218 -3.67 -11.67 14.21
C ALA A 218 -4.71 -12.73 14.59
N ILE A 219 -5.84 -12.32 15.18
CA ILE A 219 -6.93 -13.25 15.54
C ILE A 219 -7.57 -13.83 14.28
N ALA A 220 -7.79 -13.00 13.24
CA ALA A 220 -8.35 -13.46 11.97
C ALA A 220 -7.41 -14.49 11.30
N GLY A 221 -6.11 -14.20 11.26
CA GLY A 221 -5.08 -15.10 10.74
C GLY A 221 -4.98 -16.42 11.52
N TRP A 222 -5.12 -16.39 12.85
CA TRP A 222 -5.10 -17.60 13.68
C TRP A 222 -6.26 -18.55 13.40
N GLY A 223 -7.45 -18.04 13.06
CA GLY A 223 -8.55 -18.93 12.65
C GLY A 223 -8.40 -19.44 11.21
N SER A 224 -7.73 -18.70 10.34
CA SER A 224 -7.45 -19.11 8.97
C SER A 224 -6.52 -20.33 8.88
N THR A 225 -5.53 -20.44 9.78
CA THR A 225 -4.65 -21.62 9.88
C THR A 225 -5.38 -22.89 10.32
N ARG A 226 -6.61 -22.79 10.84
CA ARG A 226 -7.46 -23.93 11.20
C ARG A 226 -8.48 -24.30 10.10
N GLY A 227 -8.29 -23.81 8.88
CA GLY A 227 -9.14 -24.14 7.72
C GLY A 227 -10.48 -23.40 7.69
N LYS A 228 -10.64 -22.33 8.47
CA LYS A 228 -11.81 -21.44 8.39
C LYS A 228 -11.48 -20.23 7.50
N ALA A 229 -12.43 -19.75 6.70
CA ALA A 229 -12.23 -18.55 5.88
C ALA A 229 -11.82 -17.35 6.75
N ALA A 230 -11.11 -16.36 6.18
CA ALA A 230 -10.73 -15.14 6.90
C ALA A 230 -11.94 -14.42 7.53
N ASP A 231 -13.13 -14.62 6.96
CA ASP A 231 -14.41 -14.06 7.40
C ASP A 231 -15.03 -14.78 8.61
N TRP A 232 -14.43 -15.89 9.08
CA TRP A 232 -14.93 -16.61 10.27
C TRP A 232 -15.06 -15.70 11.49
N LEU A 233 -14.21 -14.66 11.58
CA LEU A 233 -14.23 -13.72 12.68
C LEU A 233 -15.46 -12.81 12.62
N ALA A 234 -15.89 -12.43 11.41
CA ALA A 234 -17.10 -11.66 11.19
C ALA A 234 -18.36 -12.51 11.44
N GLU A 235 -18.29 -13.82 11.19
CA GLU A 235 -19.38 -14.76 11.42
C GLU A 235 -19.50 -15.20 12.90
N ALA A 236 -18.36 -15.38 13.59
CA ALA A 236 -18.31 -15.75 15.01
C ALA A 236 -18.67 -14.59 15.96
N VAL A 237 -18.47 -13.34 15.51
CA VAL A 237 -18.85 -12.14 16.26
C VAL A 237 -20.06 -11.50 15.57
N PRO A 238 -21.31 -11.82 15.96
CA PRO A 238 -22.52 -11.32 15.31
C PRO A 238 -22.74 -9.79 15.49
N LEU A 239 -21.76 -9.06 16.05
CA LEU A 239 -21.75 -7.59 16.03
C LEU A 239 -21.89 -7.05 14.60
N TYR A 240 -21.26 -7.68 13.61
CA TYR A 240 -21.35 -7.19 12.23
C TYR A 240 -22.76 -7.34 11.64
N HIS A 241 -23.48 -8.41 11.99
CA HIS A 241 -24.86 -8.59 11.50
C HIS A 241 -25.89 -7.77 12.29
N GLN A 242 -25.68 -7.57 13.60
CA GLN A 242 -26.60 -6.78 14.45
C GLN A 242 -26.34 -5.26 14.36
N LEU A 243 -25.09 -4.84 14.17
CA LEU A 243 -24.70 -3.45 13.94
C LEU A 243 -24.34 -3.16 12.48
N GLY A 244 -24.60 -4.07 11.55
CA GLY A 244 -24.23 -3.90 10.13
C GLY A 244 -24.83 -2.64 9.54
N TRP A 245 -26.09 -2.35 9.88
CA TRP A 245 -26.75 -1.11 9.49
C TRP A 245 -26.11 0.15 10.09
N PHE A 246 -25.57 0.07 11.32
CA PHE A 246 -24.79 1.16 11.93
C PHE A 246 -23.45 1.32 11.22
N ALA A 247 -22.76 0.22 10.91
CA ALA A 247 -21.41 0.20 10.34
C ALA A 247 -21.37 0.64 8.87
N THR A 248 -22.38 0.32 8.07
CA THR A 248 -22.42 0.69 6.64
C THR A 248 -23.06 2.05 6.38
N SER A 249 -23.66 2.69 7.39
CA SER A 249 -24.34 3.98 7.20
C SER A 249 -23.36 5.17 7.20
N ALA A 250 -23.40 5.97 6.12
CA ALA A 250 -22.57 7.17 6.00
C ALA A 250 -22.85 8.19 7.12
N ILE A 251 -24.09 8.25 7.61
CA ILE A 251 -24.53 9.16 8.68
C ILE A 251 -23.86 8.82 10.01
N VAL A 252 -23.80 7.54 10.38
CA VAL A 252 -23.13 7.13 11.63
C VAL A 252 -21.63 7.39 11.55
N GLY A 253 -21.02 7.13 10.39
CA GLY A 253 -19.62 7.51 10.14
C GLY A 253 -19.38 9.01 10.34
N LEU A 254 -20.26 9.85 9.78
CA LEU A 254 -20.20 11.31 9.96
C LEU A 254 -20.36 11.74 11.42
N ILE A 255 -21.31 11.13 12.15
CA ILE A 255 -21.55 11.42 13.57
C ILE A 255 -20.32 11.04 14.40
N MET A 256 -19.77 9.84 14.19
CA MET A 256 -18.56 9.39 14.89
C MET A 256 -17.35 10.28 14.59
N PHE A 257 -17.21 10.68 13.32
CA PHE A 257 -16.17 11.63 12.90
C PHE A 257 -16.34 12.99 13.57
N ALA A 258 -17.57 13.51 13.62
CA ALA A 258 -17.88 14.76 14.31
C ALA A 258 -17.60 14.66 15.83
N ILE A 259 -17.97 13.55 16.47
CA ILE A 259 -17.68 13.30 17.90
C ILE A 259 -16.17 13.32 18.13
N LEU A 260 -15.37 12.64 17.30
CA LEU A 260 -13.91 12.66 17.39
C LEU A 260 -13.35 14.08 17.21
N GLY A 261 -13.87 14.84 16.26
CA GLY A 261 -13.51 16.25 16.05
C GLY A 261 -13.82 17.13 17.27
N VAL A 262 -14.99 16.97 17.88
CA VAL A 262 -15.36 17.69 19.11
C VAL A 262 -14.50 17.27 20.29
N LEU A 263 -14.17 15.98 20.43
CA LEU A 263 -13.28 15.48 21.47
C LEU A 263 -11.87 16.08 21.32
N LEU A 264 -11.32 16.09 20.10
CA LEU A 264 -10.04 16.74 19.77
C LEU A 264 -10.05 18.23 20.06
N TYR A 265 -11.12 18.93 19.69
CA TYR A 265 -11.27 20.36 20.01
C TYR A 265 -11.30 20.59 21.53
N ARG A 266 -12.08 19.79 22.27
CA ARG A 266 -12.17 19.87 23.73
C ARG A 266 -10.85 19.55 24.42
N THR A 267 -10.14 18.51 23.99
CA THR A 267 -8.84 18.13 24.58
C THR A 267 -7.75 19.14 24.20
N GLY A 268 -7.76 19.67 22.97
CA GLY A 268 -6.85 20.72 22.53
C GLY A 268 -7.00 22.04 23.29
N LEU A 269 -8.19 22.33 23.83
CA LEU A 269 -8.42 23.52 24.64
C LEU A 269 -8.10 23.35 26.14
N ARG A 270 -7.92 22.11 26.63
CA ARG A 270 -7.60 21.87 28.04
C ARG A 270 -6.22 22.48 28.35
N LYS A 271 -6.17 23.26 29.43
CA LYS A 271 -4.92 23.77 29.99
C LYS A 271 -4.20 22.60 30.68
N GLN A 272 -2.88 22.53 30.50
CA GLN A 272 -2.02 21.69 31.34
C GLN A 272 -1.87 22.32 32.72
#